data_AF-A0A085NH54-F1
#
_entry.id   AF-A0A085NH54-F1
#
_cell.length_a   1.000
_cell.length_b   1.000
_cell.length_c   1.000
_cell.angle_alpha   90.00
_cell.angle_beta   90.00
_cell.angle_gamma   90.00
#
_symmetry.space_group_name_H-M   'P 1'
#
loop_
_entity.id
_entity.type
_entity.pdbx_description
1 polymer ?
#
loop_
_entity_poly.entity_id
_entity_poly.type
_entity_poly.pdbx_seq_one_letter_code
_entity_poly.pdbx_strand_id
1 'polypeptide(L)'
;MIRRNFIFAIKMRFNLIPTRLQTNRDQEQRTQCRRCGEVSGAQECLIHVAQNCSYNHGLTCRRHNEIISLLVSLMESAGSNCVTESLLKVGDATYKPDLVISKEGKCWTMDISIPYENKDSLAKCHKEKCQKYLSLSEAARELTRATEFSTLAFVIGERGAWCRNNC
;
A
#
# COMPACT_ATOMS: atom_id res chain seq x y z
N MET A 1 -20.74 15.85 -5.26
CA MET A 1 -19.55 15.45 -4.48
C MET A 1 -18.23 15.39 -5.29
N ILE A 2 -18.22 15.70 -6.60
CA ILE A 2 -17.08 15.39 -7.50
C ILE A 2 -16.01 16.51 -7.60
N ARG A 3 -16.40 17.79 -7.55
CA ARG A 3 -15.49 18.92 -7.88
C ARG A 3 -14.41 19.19 -6.82
N ARG A 4 -14.74 19.06 -5.52
CA ARG A 4 -13.80 19.28 -4.40
C ARG A 4 -12.73 18.19 -4.33
N ASN A 5 -13.11 16.93 -4.55
CA ASN A 5 -12.19 15.80 -4.52
C ASN A 5 -11.18 15.86 -5.67
N PHE A 6 -11.60 16.31 -6.85
CA PHE A 6 -10.71 16.49 -8.01
C PHE A 6 -9.62 17.54 -7.76
N ILE A 7 -9.98 18.73 -7.25
CA ILE A 7 -9.01 19.78 -6.93
C ILE A 7 -8.03 19.29 -5.86
N PHE A 8 -8.52 18.57 -4.84
CA PHE A 8 -7.68 18.03 -3.79
C PHE A 8 -6.68 17.00 -4.34
N ALA A 9 -7.12 16.09 -5.22
CA ALA A 9 -6.26 15.11 -5.88
C ALA A 9 -5.15 15.78 -6.72
N ILE A 10 -5.49 16.83 -7.48
CA ILE A 10 -4.50 17.63 -8.21
C ILE A 10 -3.49 18.24 -7.24
N LYS A 11 -3.96 18.93 -6.19
CA LYS A 11 -3.05 19.53 -5.21
C LYS A 11 -2.15 18.50 -4.57
N MET A 12 -2.66 17.32 -4.26
CA MET A 12 -1.89 16.24 -3.65
C MET A 12 -0.80 15.72 -4.60
N ARG A 13 -1.10 15.55 -5.90
CA ARG A 13 -0.11 15.22 -6.95
C ARG A 13 1.04 16.21 -7.04
N PHE A 14 0.72 17.50 -7.07
CA PHE A 14 1.70 18.57 -7.19
C PHE A 14 2.31 19.01 -5.85
N ASN A 15 2.02 18.29 -4.75
CA ASN A 15 2.49 18.65 -3.41
C ASN A 15 2.09 20.10 -3.01
N LEU A 16 0.87 20.50 -3.34
CA LEU A 16 0.27 21.82 -3.07
C LEU A 16 -0.76 21.79 -1.93
N ILE A 17 -0.84 20.67 -1.20
CA ILE A 17 -1.68 20.58 -0.01
C ILE A 17 -0.98 21.35 1.12
N PRO A 18 -1.59 22.41 1.66
CA PRO A 18 -0.92 23.29 2.61
C PRO A 18 -0.60 22.56 3.91
N THR A 19 0.70 22.27 4.11
CA THR A 19 1.26 21.72 5.35
C THR A 19 2.03 22.80 6.09
N ARG A 20 2.17 22.72 7.42
CA ARG A 20 2.93 23.73 8.19
C ARG A 20 4.36 23.88 7.69
N LEU A 21 5.01 22.78 7.28
CA LEU A 21 6.36 22.86 6.73
C LEU A 21 6.42 23.70 5.44
N GLN A 22 5.36 23.68 4.63
CA GLN A 22 5.28 24.48 3.41
C GLN A 22 4.82 25.92 3.66
N THR A 23 3.80 26.12 4.49
CA THR A 23 3.21 27.45 4.71
C THR A 23 4.09 28.34 5.57
N ASN A 24 4.84 27.74 6.49
CA ASN A 24 5.70 28.46 7.44
C ASN A 24 7.16 28.43 6.99
N ARG A 25 7.40 28.15 5.71
CA ARG A 25 8.74 28.21 5.14
C ARG A 25 9.28 29.62 5.34
N ASP A 26 10.52 29.70 5.80
CA ASP A 26 11.23 30.96 6.06
C ASP A 26 10.63 31.83 7.18
N GLN A 27 9.76 31.25 8.02
CA GLN A 27 9.24 31.88 9.23
C GLN A 27 9.69 31.12 10.47
N GLU A 28 10.03 31.81 11.56
CA GLU A 28 10.27 31.21 12.88
C GLU A 28 8.94 30.77 13.53
N GLN A 29 8.21 29.88 12.86
CA GLN A 29 6.91 29.38 13.30
C GLN A 29 6.91 27.86 13.46
N ARG A 30 5.98 27.37 14.28
CA ARG A 30 5.83 25.94 14.58
C ARG A 30 5.57 25.13 13.31
N THR A 31 6.47 24.19 13.00
CA THR A 31 6.36 23.27 11.84
C THR A 31 5.84 21.88 12.20
N GLN A 32 5.60 21.60 13.48
CA GLN A 32 5.11 20.31 13.96
C GLN A 32 3.70 19.97 13.45
N CYS A 33 3.42 18.68 13.26
CA CYS A 33 2.11 18.16 12.88
C CYS A 33 0.99 18.70 13.76
N ARG A 34 -0.09 19.20 13.14
CA ARG A 34 -1.28 19.73 13.84
C ARG A 34 -1.99 18.70 14.71
N ARG A 35 -1.80 17.40 14.43
CA ARG A 35 -2.50 16.29 15.11
C ARG A 35 -1.60 15.59 16.12
N CYS A 36 -0.47 15.05 15.65
CA CYS A 36 0.39 14.24 16.50
C CYS A 36 1.64 14.98 17.00
N GLY A 37 1.90 16.20 16.53
CA GLY A 37 3.19 16.86 16.70
C GLY A 37 3.55 17.17 18.15
N GLU A 38 2.57 17.28 19.04
CA GLU A 38 2.78 17.44 20.49
C GLU A 38 3.35 16.17 21.13
N VAL A 39 2.91 15.01 20.66
CA VAL A 39 3.32 13.70 21.21
C VAL A 39 4.57 13.18 20.50
N SER A 40 4.62 13.30 19.17
CA SER A 40 5.68 12.68 18.36
C SER A 40 6.83 13.60 18.00
N GLY A 41 6.67 14.92 18.17
CA GLY A 41 7.62 15.92 17.67
C GLY A 41 7.72 16.00 16.13
N ALA A 42 6.93 15.20 15.40
CA ALA A 42 7.06 15.09 13.95
C ALA A 42 6.69 16.40 13.23
N GLN A 43 7.45 16.76 12.20
CA GLN A 43 7.14 17.87 11.31
C GLN A 43 5.92 17.56 10.42
N GLU A 44 5.11 18.57 10.15
CA GLU A 44 3.99 18.45 9.25
C GLU A 44 4.43 18.63 7.80
N CYS A 45 4.73 17.52 7.14
CA CYS A 45 4.92 17.44 5.70
C CYS A 45 3.88 16.51 5.07
N LEU A 46 3.72 16.57 3.75
CA LEU A 46 2.67 15.78 3.08
C LEU A 46 2.89 14.28 3.27
N ILE A 47 4.13 13.80 3.18
CA ILE A 47 4.48 12.41 3.48
C ILE A 47 4.10 12.03 4.91
N HIS A 48 4.35 12.89 5.91
CA HIS A 48 3.96 12.59 7.27
C HIS A 48 2.43 12.50 7.42
N VAL A 49 1.70 13.49 6.93
CA VAL A 49 0.23 13.52 7.04
C VAL A 49 -0.41 12.34 6.33
N ALA A 50 0.10 11.97 5.15
CA ALA A 50 -0.49 10.92 4.31
C ALA A 50 -0.10 9.48 4.73
N GLN A 51 1.06 9.28 5.35
CA GLN A 51 1.61 7.94 5.58
C GLN A 51 1.98 7.66 7.04
N ASN A 52 2.57 8.64 7.74
CA ASN A 52 3.26 8.38 9.02
C ASN A 52 2.54 8.94 10.25
N CYS A 53 1.52 9.77 10.06
CA CYS A 53 0.78 10.36 11.17
C CYS A 53 -0.09 9.28 11.84
N SER A 54 0.20 8.98 13.10
CA SER A 54 -0.53 7.96 13.88
C SER A 54 -2.05 8.20 13.92
N TYR A 55 -2.46 9.47 13.94
CA TYR A 55 -3.88 9.85 13.93
C TYR A 55 -4.57 9.58 12.58
N ASN A 56 -3.80 9.45 11.50
CA ASN A 56 -4.31 9.13 10.16
C ASN A 56 -4.10 7.65 9.80
N HIS A 57 -3.50 6.85 10.68
CA HIS A 57 -3.21 5.43 10.40
C HIS A 57 -4.46 4.66 9.96
N GLY A 58 -5.61 4.90 10.61
CA GLY A 58 -6.88 4.29 10.21
C GLY A 58 -7.32 4.65 8.78
N LEU A 59 -6.99 5.86 8.30
CA LEU A 59 -7.26 6.26 6.91
C LEU A 59 -6.31 5.54 5.94
N THR A 60 -5.05 5.36 6.32
CA THR A 60 -4.07 4.58 5.54
C THR A 60 -4.52 3.13 5.39
N CYS A 61 -4.93 2.48 6.49
CA CYS A 61 -5.49 1.14 6.47
C CYS A 61 -6.77 1.06 5.64
N ARG A 62 -7.68 2.04 5.78
CA ARG A 62 -8.91 2.08 5.00
C ARG A 62 -8.63 2.12 3.50
N ARG A 63 -7.73 2.99 3.05
CA ARG A 63 -7.36 3.08 1.63
C ARG A 63 -6.77 1.77 1.12
N HIS A 64 -5.88 1.15 1.90
CA HIS A 64 -5.28 -0.15 1.56
C HIS A 64 -6.36 -1.23 1.41
N ASN A 65 -7.29 -1.32 2.37
CA ASN A 65 -8.42 -2.25 2.33
C ASN A 65 -9.38 -1.98 1.16
N GLU A 66 -9.63 -0.72 0.81
CA GLU A 66 -10.46 -0.35 -0.36
C GLU A 66 -9.83 -0.84 -1.67
N ILE A 67 -8.50 -0.75 -1.82
CA ILE A 67 -7.79 -1.28 -3.00
C ILE A 67 -7.85 -2.81 -3.02
N ILE A 68 -7.62 -3.48 -1.89
CA ILE A 68 -7.76 -4.94 -1.79
C ILE A 68 -9.17 -5.37 -2.23
N SER A 69 -10.20 -4.73 -1.69
CA SER A 69 -11.60 -5.07 -2.01
C SER A 69 -11.89 -4.94 -3.51
N LEU A 70 -11.38 -3.87 -4.14
CA LEU A 70 -11.52 -3.68 -5.59
C LEU A 70 -10.80 -4.77 -6.37
N LEU A 71 -9.55 -5.10 -6.00
CA LEU A 71 -8.76 -6.13 -6.67
C LEU A 71 -9.39 -7.52 -6.54
N VAL A 72 -9.88 -7.88 -5.37
CA VAL A 72 -10.62 -9.14 -5.14
C VAL A 72 -11.83 -9.21 -6.05
N SER A 73 -12.68 -8.16 -6.06
CA SER A 73 -13.87 -8.13 -6.91
C SER A 73 -13.54 -8.30 -8.40
N LEU A 74 -12.47 -7.64 -8.88
CA LEU A 74 -12.02 -7.77 -10.26
C LEU A 74 -11.52 -9.19 -10.57
N MET A 75 -10.72 -9.80 -9.67
CA MET A 75 -10.16 -11.13 -9.88
C MET A 75 -11.22 -12.23 -9.81
N GLU A 76 -12.15 -12.14 -8.86
CA GLU A 76 -13.27 -13.06 -8.74
C GLU A 76 -14.18 -12.98 -9.96
N SER A 77 -14.46 -11.76 -10.46
CA SER A 77 -15.21 -11.59 -11.71
C SER A 77 -14.50 -12.19 -12.93
N ALA A 78 -13.16 -12.33 -12.87
CA ALA A 78 -12.34 -12.97 -13.88
C ALA A 78 -12.14 -14.48 -13.65
N GLY A 79 -12.84 -15.07 -12.68
CA GLY A 79 -12.84 -16.51 -12.39
C GLY A 79 -11.67 -17.00 -11.53
N SER A 80 -10.94 -16.09 -10.86
CA SER A 80 -9.94 -16.46 -9.86
C SER A 80 -10.59 -16.64 -8.48
N ASN A 81 -10.01 -17.49 -7.63
CA ASN A 81 -10.37 -17.54 -6.22
C ASN A 81 -9.40 -16.67 -5.42
N CYS A 82 -9.90 -15.87 -4.48
CA CYS A 82 -9.10 -14.98 -3.65
C CYS A 82 -9.32 -15.27 -2.17
N VAL A 83 -8.24 -15.37 -1.41
CA VAL A 83 -8.25 -15.47 0.05
C VAL A 83 -7.53 -14.26 0.62
N THR A 84 -8.26 -13.41 1.35
CA THR A 84 -7.71 -12.23 2.02
C THR A 84 -7.11 -12.57 3.38
N GLU A 85 -6.11 -11.79 3.80
CA GLU A 85 -5.57 -11.82 5.17
C GLU A 85 -5.10 -13.20 5.68
N SER A 86 -4.61 -14.04 4.77
CA SER A 86 -4.16 -15.41 5.10
C SER A 86 -2.95 -15.40 6.03
N LEU A 87 -2.98 -16.22 7.07
CA LEU A 87 -1.82 -16.45 7.94
C LEU A 87 -1.10 -17.73 7.48
N LEU A 88 0.07 -17.57 6.87
CA LEU A 88 0.88 -18.66 6.34
C LEU A 88 2.14 -18.84 7.19
N LYS A 89 2.41 -20.08 7.61
CA LYS A 89 3.58 -20.40 8.43
C LYS A 89 4.69 -21.01 7.57
N VAL A 90 5.93 -20.61 7.82
CA VAL A 90 7.14 -21.20 7.24
C VAL A 90 8.16 -21.34 8.37
N GLY A 91 8.39 -22.58 8.82
CA GLY A 91 9.10 -22.85 10.07
C GLY A 91 8.43 -22.13 11.25
N ASP A 92 9.21 -21.38 12.02
CA ASP A 92 8.73 -20.59 13.15
C ASP A 92 8.17 -19.20 12.76
N ALA A 93 8.31 -18.80 11.50
CA ALA A 93 7.87 -17.50 11.02
C ALA A 93 6.42 -17.54 10.52
N THR A 94 5.63 -16.53 10.90
CA THR A 94 4.28 -16.32 10.37
C THR A 94 4.26 -15.12 9.44
N TYR A 95 3.74 -15.32 8.24
CA TYR A 95 3.58 -14.31 7.20
C TYR A 95 2.09 -14.04 6.98
N LYS A 96 1.77 -12.77 6.74
CA LYS A 96 0.42 -12.32 6.39
C LYS A 96 0.46 -11.58 5.06
N PRO A 97 0.47 -12.28 3.90
CA PRO A 97 0.20 -11.61 2.63
C PRO A 97 -1.22 -11.05 2.62
N ASP A 98 -1.43 -9.96 1.89
CA ASP A 98 -2.75 -9.35 1.78
C ASP A 98 -3.73 -10.28 1.03
N LEU A 99 -3.24 -10.95 -0.01
CA LEU A 99 -4.01 -11.85 -0.86
C LEU A 99 -3.24 -13.13 -1.20
N VAL A 100 -3.96 -14.24 -1.21
CA VAL A 100 -3.58 -15.47 -1.91
C VAL A 100 -4.60 -15.71 -3.01
N ILE A 101 -4.13 -15.80 -4.25
CA ILE A 101 -4.97 -15.91 -5.45
C ILE A 101 -4.71 -17.27 -6.07
N SER A 102 -5.74 -17.97 -6.57
CA SER A 102 -5.57 -19.19 -7.34
C SER A 102 -6.48 -19.26 -8.56
N LYS A 103 -5.93 -19.80 -9.65
CA LYS A 103 -6.63 -20.02 -10.92
C LYS A 103 -5.92 -21.09 -11.73
N GLU A 104 -6.67 -22.04 -12.28
CA GLU A 104 -6.16 -23.04 -13.25
C GLU A 104 -4.90 -23.79 -12.79
N GLY A 105 -4.87 -24.23 -11.52
CA GLY A 105 -3.73 -24.97 -10.96
C GLY A 105 -2.52 -24.10 -10.60
N LYS A 106 -2.62 -22.78 -10.74
CA LYS A 106 -1.59 -21.83 -10.33
C LYS A 106 -2.06 -21.02 -9.13
N CYS A 107 -1.12 -20.62 -8.28
CA CYS A 107 -1.39 -19.67 -7.22
C CYS A 107 -0.35 -18.56 -7.12
N TRP A 108 -0.78 -17.44 -6.56
CA TRP A 108 0.06 -16.28 -6.32
C TRP A 108 -0.18 -15.75 -4.92
N THR A 109 0.89 -15.32 -4.26
CA THR A 109 0.75 -14.37 -3.14
C THR A 109 0.87 -12.96 -3.69
N MET A 110 -0.02 -12.07 -3.27
CA MET A 110 0.01 -10.68 -3.66
C MET A 110 -0.09 -9.77 -2.44
N ASP A 111 0.79 -8.77 -2.38
CA ASP A 111 0.81 -7.78 -1.33
C ASP A 111 0.67 -6.37 -1.93
N ILE A 112 -0.20 -5.57 -1.32
CA ILE A 112 -0.56 -4.25 -1.78
C ILE A 112 0.25 -3.23 -0.99
N SER A 113 0.92 -2.33 -1.71
CA SER A 113 1.68 -1.25 -1.08
C SER A 113 1.33 0.09 -1.69
N ILE A 114 1.10 1.07 -0.80
CA ILE A 114 0.78 2.45 -1.19
C ILE A 114 1.85 3.42 -0.63
N PRO A 115 3.11 3.36 -1.10
CA PRO A 115 4.17 4.20 -0.57
C PRO A 115 4.01 5.64 -1.04
N TYR A 116 4.58 6.60 -0.30
CA TYR A 116 4.76 7.95 -0.83
C TYR A 116 5.82 7.95 -1.93
N GLU A 117 5.42 8.22 -3.18
CA GLU A 117 6.30 8.05 -4.32
C GLU A 117 7.39 9.13 -4.42
N ASN A 118 8.63 8.66 -4.52
CA ASN A 118 9.83 9.36 -4.97
C ASN A 118 10.51 8.56 -6.11
N LYS A 119 11.57 9.09 -6.73
CA LYS A 119 12.19 8.61 -7.99
C LYS A 119 12.15 7.08 -8.21
N ASP A 120 12.69 6.29 -7.27
CA ASP A 120 12.84 4.83 -7.43
C ASP A 120 12.05 3.99 -6.40
N SER A 121 11.19 4.64 -5.61
CA SER A 121 10.48 3.99 -4.49
C SER A 121 9.56 2.84 -4.93
N LEU A 122 8.89 2.94 -6.08
CA LEU A 122 7.82 2.00 -6.43
C LEU A 122 8.34 0.64 -6.89
N ALA A 123 9.31 0.63 -7.81
CA ALA A 123 9.91 -0.60 -8.33
C ALA A 123 10.69 -1.34 -7.23
N LYS A 124 11.39 -0.58 -6.38
CA LYS A 124 12.07 -1.13 -5.20
C LYS A 124 11.08 -1.78 -4.24
N CYS A 125 10.01 -1.07 -3.87
CA CYS A 125 8.96 -1.58 -3.00
C CYS A 125 8.32 -2.86 -3.56
N HIS A 126 8.01 -2.88 -4.86
CA HIS A 126 7.49 -4.06 -5.55
C HIS A 126 8.44 -5.25 -5.42
N LYS A 127 9.73 -5.06 -5.73
CA LYS A 127 10.74 -6.12 -5.64
C LYS A 127 10.87 -6.67 -4.22
N GLU A 128 10.93 -5.79 -3.22
CA GLU A 128 11.06 -6.18 -1.82
C GLU A 128 9.86 -7.00 -1.33
N LYS A 129 8.63 -6.63 -1.75
CA LYS A 129 7.41 -7.39 -1.41
C LYS A 129 7.39 -8.76 -2.08
N CYS A 130 7.71 -8.86 -3.37
CA CYS A 130 7.83 -10.14 -4.07
C CYS A 130 8.88 -11.05 -3.41
N GLN A 131 10.02 -10.50 -3.01
CA GLN A 131 11.09 -11.25 -2.33
C GLN A 131 10.67 -11.73 -0.95
N LYS A 132 9.97 -10.89 -0.17
CA LYS A 132 9.49 -11.21 1.18
C LYS A 132 8.66 -12.49 1.23
N TYR A 133 7.82 -12.72 0.22
CA TYR A 133 6.86 -13.83 0.19
C TYR A 133 7.30 -15.00 -0.69
N LEU A 134 8.53 -14.99 -1.22
CA LEU A 134 9.04 -16.06 -2.08
C LEU A 134 9.08 -17.41 -1.37
N SER A 135 9.33 -17.40 -0.05
CA SER A 135 9.34 -18.58 0.82
C SER A 135 7.97 -19.21 1.04
N LEU A 136 6.87 -18.55 0.65
CA LEU A 136 5.51 -19.05 0.87
C LEU A 136 5.06 -20.11 -0.14
N SER A 137 5.95 -20.57 -1.03
CA SER A 137 5.59 -21.47 -2.13
C SER A 137 4.84 -22.73 -1.68
N GLU A 138 5.33 -23.40 -0.64
CA GLU A 138 4.71 -24.65 -0.14
C GLU A 138 3.36 -24.35 0.52
N ALA A 139 3.35 -23.46 1.53
CA ALA A 139 2.14 -23.08 2.26
C ALA A 139 1.02 -22.53 1.36
N ALA A 140 1.35 -21.72 0.35
CA ALA A 140 0.36 -21.19 -0.59
C ALA A 140 -0.19 -22.27 -1.53
N ARG A 141 0.65 -23.22 -1.97
CA ARG A 141 0.20 -24.37 -2.78
C ARG A 141 -0.67 -25.32 -1.97
N GLU A 142 -0.34 -25.59 -0.72
CA GLU A 142 -1.18 -26.38 0.18
C GLU A 142 -2.56 -25.75 0.40
N LEU A 143 -2.59 -24.45 0.68
CA LEU A 143 -3.84 -23.70 0.89
C LEU A 143 -4.75 -23.74 -0.35
N THR A 144 -4.17 -23.67 -1.55
CA THR A 144 -4.91 -23.49 -2.80
C THR A 144 -5.03 -24.76 -3.65
N ARG A 145 -4.31 -25.83 -3.29
CA ARG A 145 -4.11 -27.06 -4.08
C ARG A 145 -3.51 -26.82 -5.47
N ALA A 146 -2.77 -25.72 -5.63
CA ALA A 146 -2.09 -25.39 -6.88
C ALA A 146 -0.77 -26.14 -7.03
N THR A 147 -0.34 -26.35 -8.28
CA THR A 147 0.94 -26.97 -8.63
C THR A 147 2.04 -25.94 -8.89
N GLU A 148 1.66 -24.76 -9.38
CA GLU A 148 2.57 -23.65 -9.65
C GLU A 148 2.39 -22.52 -8.62
N PHE A 149 3.48 -21.82 -8.31
CA PHE A 149 3.48 -20.69 -7.40
C PHE A 149 4.31 -19.53 -7.95
N SER A 150 3.87 -18.30 -7.72
CA SER A 150 4.65 -17.09 -7.95
C SER A 150 4.28 -16.00 -6.93
N THR A 151 5.10 -14.96 -6.84
CA THR A 151 4.82 -13.80 -6.00
C THR A 151 4.54 -12.59 -6.87
N LEU A 152 3.58 -11.77 -6.44
CA LEU A 152 3.20 -10.52 -7.07
C LEU A 152 3.18 -9.42 -6.01
N ALA A 153 3.32 -8.17 -6.45
CA ALA A 153 3.05 -7.02 -5.62
C ALA A 153 2.23 -6.02 -6.42
N PHE A 154 1.31 -5.35 -5.75
CA PHE A 154 0.53 -4.28 -6.37
C PHE A 154 0.91 -2.97 -5.72
N VAL A 155 1.66 -2.14 -6.45
CA VAL A 155 2.22 -0.90 -5.91
C VAL A 155 1.64 0.31 -6.65
N ILE A 156 0.97 1.18 -5.90
CA ILE A 156 0.50 2.48 -6.37
C ILE A 156 1.04 3.55 -5.44
N GLY A 157 1.63 4.61 -5.98
CA GLY A 157 2.08 5.75 -5.18
C GLY A 157 0.90 6.45 -4.49
N GLU A 158 1.14 6.96 -3.29
CA GLU A 158 0.20 7.79 -2.53
C GLU A 158 -0.44 8.90 -3.38
N ARG A 159 0.34 9.49 -4.29
CA ARG A 159 -0.07 10.57 -5.18
C ARG A 159 -0.64 10.08 -6.52
N GLY A 160 -0.78 8.78 -6.68
CA GLY A 160 -1.38 8.13 -7.84
C GLY A 160 -0.40 7.76 -8.94
N ALA A 161 0.90 7.67 -8.65
CA ALA A 161 1.87 7.07 -9.57
C ALA A 161 1.63 5.55 -9.71
N TRP A 162 1.69 5.04 -10.94
CA TRP A 162 1.55 3.61 -11.23
C TRP A 162 2.92 2.93 -11.28
N CYS A 163 3.09 1.80 -10.59
CA CYS A 163 4.29 0.99 -10.71
C CYS A 163 4.25 0.19 -12.02
N ARG A 164 5.28 0.32 -12.87
CA ARG A 164 5.34 -0.40 -14.16
C ARG A 164 5.39 -1.92 -14.00
N ASN A 165 5.85 -2.41 -12.85
CA ASN A 165 5.97 -3.84 -12.56
C ASN A 165 4.65 -4.48 -12.09
N ASN A 166 3.56 -3.70 -11.95
CA ASN A 166 2.24 -4.26 -11.68
C ASN A 166 1.69 -5.06 -12.90
N CYS A 167 2.30 -4.93 -14.08
CA CYS A 167 1.85 -5.47 -15.36
C CYS A 167 2.88 -6.43 -15.96
#